data_AF-A0A8S2SQV5-F1
#
_entry.id   AF-A0A8S2SQV5-F1
#
_cell.length_a   1.000
_cell.length_b   1.000
_cell.length_c   1.000
_cell.angle_alpha   90.00
_cell.angle_beta   90.00
_cell.angle_gamma   90.00
#
_symmetry.space_group_name_H-M   'P 1'
#
loop_
_entity.id
_entity.type
_entity.pdbx_description
1 polymer ?
#
loop_
_entity_poly.entity_id
_entity_poly.type
_entity_poly.pdbx_seq_one_letter_code
_entity_poly.pdbx_strand_id
1 'polypeptide(L)'
;MSFKNNLNNKNAFIETGLWKYSRHPNYFGEMCAWFGLYISSSHMVVGYERFFGVLSPIFVTLLISFLSGIPILERQAMKLFA
;
A
#
# COMPACT_ATOMS: atom_id res chain seq x y z
N MET A 1 -6.33 13.42 -11.92
CA MET A 1 -5.51 13.68 -13.13
C MET A 1 -4.95 15.10 -13.21
N SER A 2 -5.53 16.09 -12.51
CA SER A 2 -5.12 17.50 -12.59
C SER A 2 -3.67 17.80 -12.14
N PHE A 3 -3.16 17.11 -11.11
CA PHE A 3 -1.80 17.38 -10.59
C PHE A 3 -0.68 17.04 -11.57
N LYS A 4 -0.78 15.88 -12.27
CA LYS A 4 0.27 15.37 -13.17
C LYS A 4 0.33 16.09 -14.52
N ASN A 5 -0.76 16.76 -14.92
CA ASN A 5 -0.82 17.54 -16.16
C ASN A 5 -0.28 18.97 -16.02
N ASN A 6 0.03 19.41 -14.80
CA ASN A 6 0.56 20.76 -14.58
C ASN A 6 2.08 20.75 -14.74
N LEU A 7 2.61 21.51 -15.70
CA LEU A 7 4.04 21.55 -16.01
C LEU A 7 4.88 22.02 -14.82
N ASN A 8 4.31 22.83 -13.93
CA ASN A 8 4.97 23.30 -12.70
C ASN A 8 5.16 22.20 -11.65
N ASN A 9 4.45 21.07 -11.77
CA ASN A 9 4.50 19.95 -10.83
C ASN A 9 5.39 18.80 -11.33
N LYS A 10 6.11 18.97 -12.44
CA LYS A 10 6.94 17.92 -13.05
C LYS A 10 7.96 17.31 -12.08
N ASN A 11 8.43 18.09 -11.12
CA ASN A 11 9.41 17.68 -10.11
C ASN A 11 8.85 17.70 -8.66
N ALA A 12 7.53 17.75 -8.49
CA ALA A 12 6.90 17.90 -7.18
C ALA A 12 6.11 16.63 -6.79
N PHE A 13 6.18 16.28 -5.50
CA PHE A 13 5.30 15.27 -4.93
C PHE A 13 3.91 15.85 -4.67
N ILE A 14 2.89 15.01 -4.79
CA ILE A 14 1.52 15.39 -4.47
C ILE A 14 1.35 15.41 -2.94
N GLU A 15 1.00 16.55 -2.38
CA GLU A 15 0.81 16.74 -0.93
C GLU A 15 -0.66 16.98 -0.54
N THR A 16 -1.58 16.71 -1.47
CA THR A 16 -3.02 16.95 -1.29
C THR A 16 -3.80 15.63 -1.19
N GLY A 17 -4.96 15.67 -0.53
CA GLY A 17 -5.80 14.48 -0.34
C GLY A 17 -5.13 13.42 0.53
N LEU A 18 -5.29 12.15 0.16
CA LEU A 18 -4.74 11.00 0.92
C LEU A 18 -3.20 11.00 0.98
N TRP A 19 -2.54 11.61 -0.02
CA TRP A 19 -1.08 11.68 -0.12
C TRP A 19 -0.46 12.65 0.89
N LYS A 20 -1.28 13.52 1.51
CA LYS A 20 -0.87 14.34 2.66
C LYS A 20 -0.57 13.49 3.90
N TYR A 21 -1.27 12.36 4.07
CA TYR A 21 -1.19 11.53 5.27
C TYR A 21 -0.21 10.37 5.12
N SER A 22 0.00 9.89 3.89
CA SER A 22 0.95 8.82 3.59
C SER A 22 1.54 9.03 2.21
N ARG A 23 2.85 8.74 2.03
CA ARG A 23 3.50 8.75 0.71
C ARG A 23 2.91 7.72 -0.25
N HIS A 24 2.34 6.64 0.30
CA HIS A 24 1.75 5.56 -0.47
C HIS A 24 0.37 5.15 0.11
N PRO A 25 -0.66 5.99 -0.06
CA PRO A 25 -1.98 5.70 0.49
C PRO A 25 -2.63 4.47 -0.17
N ASN A 26 -2.25 4.14 -1.40
CA ASN A 26 -2.73 2.94 -2.10
C ASN A 26 -2.30 1.64 -1.40
N TYR A 27 -1.04 1.54 -0.99
CA TYR A 27 -0.54 0.35 -0.29
C TYR A 27 -1.17 0.22 1.09
N PHE A 28 -1.42 1.33 1.77
CA PHE A 28 -2.16 1.33 3.03
C PHE A 28 -3.60 0.79 2.83
N GLY A 29 -4.30 1.26 1.79
CA GLY A 29 -5.63 0.76 1.45
C GLY A 29 -5.64 -0.74 1.14
N GLU A 30 -4.63 -1.23 0.41
CA GLU A 30 -4.49 -2.65 0.09
C GLU A 30 -4.27 -3.51 1.35
N MET A 31 -3.40 -3.08 2.27
CA MET A 31 -3.24 -3.74 3.57
C MET A 31 -4.56 -3.78 4.34
N CYS A 32 -5.25 -2.65 4.47
CA CYS A 32 -6.56 -2.58 5.15
C CYS A 32 -7.60 -3.50 4.50
N ALA A 33 -7.63 -3.60 3.17
CA ALA A 33 -8.54 -4.50 2.45
C ALA A 33 -8.25 -5.97 2.78
N TRP A 34 -6.98 -6.39 2.76
CA TRP A 34 -6.59 -7.76 3.10
C TRP A 34 -6.86 -8.12 4.56
N PHE A 35 -6.60 -7.20 5.49
CA PHE A 35 -6.99 -7.40 6.89
C PHE A 35 -8.51 -7.42 7.07
N GLY A 36 -9.26 -6.57 6.36
CA GLY A 36 -10.72 -6.57 6.39
C GLY A 36 -11.33 -7.88 5.87
N LEU A 37 -10.81 -8.39 4.76
CA LEU A 37 -11.18 -9.70 4.23
C LEU A 37 -10.85 -10.82 5.22
N TYR A 38 -9.65 -10.79 5.81
CA TYR A 38 -9.28 -11.76 6.84
C TYR A 38 -10.24 -11.72 8.03
N ILE A 39 -10.51 -10.54 8.60
CA ILE A 39 -11.44 -10.39 9.74
C ILE A 39 -12.83 -10.92 9.37
N SER A 40 -13.36 -10.54 8.20
CA SER A 40 -14.67 -11.00 7.71
C SER A 40 -14.74 -12.52 7.54
N SER A 41 -13.71 -13.13 6.94
CA SER A 41 -13.62 -14.59 6.76
C SER A 41 -13.34 -15.35 8.07
N SER A 42 -12.68 -14.70 9.05
CA SER A 42 -12.25 -15.35 10.30
C SER A 42 -13.41 -15.83 11.17
N HIS A 43 -14.61 -15.29 10.94
CA HIS A 43 -15.84 -15.72 11.62
C HIS A 43 -16.39 -17.04 11.09
N MET A 44 -16.00 -17.47 9.89
CA MET A 44 -16.45 -18.73 9.30
C MET A 44 -15.58 -19.94 9.68
N VAL A 45 -14.35 -19.71 10.14
CA VAL A 45 -13.38 -20.78 10.46
C VAL A 45 -13.28 -20.96 11.98
N VAL A 46 -13.70 -22.13 12.47
CA VAL A 46 -13.70 -22.47 13.91
C VAL A 46 -12.56 -23.47 14.18
N GLY A 47 -11.44 -23.00 14.73
CA GLY A 47 -10.31 -23.87 15.10
C GLY A 47 -8.93 -23.20 15.00
N TYR A 48 -7.87 -23.98 15.22
CA TYR A 48 -6.46 -23.53 15.12
C TYR A 48 -6.07 -23.04 13.72
N GLU A 49 -6.83 -23.46 12.70
CA GLU A 49 -6.71 -23.08 11.30
C GLU A 49 -6.90 -21.58 11.05
N ARG A 50 -7.60 -20.88 11.95
CA ARG A 50 -7.70 -19.40 11.94
C ARG A 50 -6.32 -18.73 12.06
N PHE A 51 -5.39 -19.31 12.84
CA PHE A 51 -4.05 -18.74 13.01
C PHE A 51 -3.22 -18.83 11.74
N PHE A 52 -3.43 -19.86 10.90
CA PHE A 52 -2.77 -19.94 9.59
C PHE A 52 -3.37 -18.93 8.60
N GLY A 53 -4.66 -18.59 8.73
CA GLY A 53 -5.31 -17.58 7.89
C GLY A 53 -4.65 -16.19 7.98
N VAL A 54 -4.05 -15.83 9.13
CA VAL A 54 -3.37 -14.54 9.31
C VAL A 54 -2.04 -14.45 8.54
N LEU A 55 -1.44 -15.59 8.14
CA LEU A 55 -0.24 -15.56 7.30
C LEU A 55 -0.52 -14.89 5.95
N SER A 56 -1.74 -15.00 5.42
CA SER A 56 -2.10 -14.43 4.12
C SER A 56 -1.99 -12.89 4.09
N PRO A 57 -2.70 -12.12 4.94
CA PRO A 57 -2.57 -10.66 4.95
C PRO A 57 -1.17 -10.18 5.36
N ILE A 58 -0.48 -10.91 6.25
CA ILE A 58 0.89 -10.58 6.64
C ILE A 58 1.85 -10.77 5.45
N PHE A 59 1.75 -11.88 4.73
CA PHE A 59 2.59 -12.17 3.57
C PHE A 59 2.39 -11.13 2.46
N VAL A 60 1.15 -10.77 2.15
CA VAL A 60 0.85 -9.72 1.16
C VAL A 60 1.42 -8.37 1.61
N THR A 61 1.26 -8.02 2.89
CA THR A 61 1.83 -6.78 3.46
C THR A 61 3.35 -6.75 3.34
N LEU A 62 4.03 -7.88 3.58
CA LEU A 62 5.47 -7.99 3.45
C LEU A 62 5.93 -7.88 1.99
N LEU A 63 5.24 -8.51 1.05
CA LEU A 63 5.56 -8.41 -0.39
C LEU A 63 5.45 -6.95 -0.88
N ILE A 64 4.40 -6.26 -0.46
CA ILE A 64 4.17 -4.86 -0.83
C ILE A 64 5.22 -3.94 -0.20
N SER A 65 5.53 -4.15 1.08
CA SER A 65 6.43 -3.27 1.83
C SER A 65 7.91 -3.47 1.44
N PHE A 66 8.34 -4.71 1.18
CA PHE A 66 9.76 -5.04 1.04
C PHE A 66 10.20 -5.42 -0.37
N LEU A 67 9.36 -6.08 -1.16
CA LEU A 67 9.79 -6.63 -2.45
C LEU A 67 9.38 -5.77 -3.65
N SER A 68 8.11 -5.35 -3.69
CA SER A 68 7.51 -4.90 -4.94
C SER A 68 7.05 -3.45 -4.92
N GLY A 69 6.46 -2.98 -3.82
CA GLY A 69 5.74 -1.72 -3.84
C GLY A 69 6.63 -0.51 -3.58
N ILE A 70 6.94 -0.30 -2.31
CA ILE A 70 7.55 0.94 -1.80
C ILE A 70 8.99 1.16 -2.31
N PRO A 71 9.93 0.20 -2.18
CA PRO A 71 11.33 0.46 -2.51
C PRO A 71 11.58 0.66 -4.01
N ILE A 72 10.77 0.05 -4.88
CA ILE A 72 10.86 0.24 -6.33
C ILE A 72 10.36 1.64 -6.71
N LEU A 73 9.22 2.07 -6.14
CA LEU A 73 8.69 3.42 -6.34
C LEU A 73 9.62 4.50 -5.81
N GLU A 74 10.21 4.32 -4.62
CA GLU A 74 11.17 5.27 -4.07
C GLU A 74 12.45 5.36 -4.93
N ARG A 75 12.97 4.23 -5.44
CA ARG A 75 14.08 4.25 -6.40
C ARG A 75 13.74 5.00 -7.69
N GLN A 76 12.52 4.84 -8.21
CA GLN A 76 12.10 5.54 -9.42
C GLN A 76 11.88 7.03 -9.18
N ALA A 77 11.33 7.40 -8.02
CA ALA A 77 11.18 8.78 -7.61
C ALA A 77 12.54 9.47 -7.42
N MET A 78 13.52 8.81 -6.81
CA MET A 78 14.89 9.33 -6.73
C MET A 78 15.49 9.61 -8.12
N LYS A 79 15.22 8.78 -9.14
CA LYS A 79 15.73 9.03 -10.50
C LYS A 79 15.05 10.21 -11.22
N LEU A 80 13.83 10.54 -10.83
CA LEU A 80 13.03 11.58 -11.49
C LEU A 80 13.17 12.94 -10.79
N PHE A 81 13.49 12.94 -9.49
CA PHE A 81 13.53 14.14 -8.65
C PHE A 81 14.91 14.46 -8.06
N ALA A 82 15.95 13.64 -8.31
CA ALA A 82 17.36 13.98 -8.05
C ALA A 82 18.00 14.58 -9.31
#